data_AF-A0A7C1Y0P1-F1
#
_entry.id   AF-A0A7C1Y0P1-F1
#
_cell.length_a   1.000
_cell.length_b   1.000
_cell.length_c   1.000
_cell.angle_alpha   90.00
_cell.angle_beta   90.00
_cell.angle_gamma   90.00
#
_symmetry.space_group_name_H-M   'P 1'
#
loop_
_entity.id
_entity.type
_entity.pdbx_description
1 polymer ?
#
loop_
_entity_poly.entity_id
_entity_poly.type
_entity_poly.pdbx_seq_one_letter_code
_entity_poly.pdbx_strand_id
1 'polypeptide(L)'
;MSFEFGTEWLVYGVIVASVFGIYFAKKIRREKNSRLRKEEEFSAGLIEPPSLHPVIDPVKCLGCASCVTACPEKGILGIINGKA
;
A
#
# COMPACT_ATOMS: atom_id res chain seq x y z
N MET A 1 21.10 -10.09 -47.95
CA MET A 1 21.15 -9.08 -46.87
C MET A 1 19.79 -8.81 -46.21
N SER A 2 18.65 -8.99 -46.89
CA SER A 2 17.32 -8.64 -46.33
C SER A 2 16.69 -9.70 -45.41
N PHE A 3 17.25 -10.91 -45.36
CA PHE A 3 16.67 -12.05 -44.62
C PHE A 3 17.14 -12.11 -43.14
N GLU A 4 18.28 -11.52 -42.79
CA GLU A 4 18.82 -11.50 -41.41
C GLU A 4 18.07 -10.54 -40.48
N PHE A 5 17.58 -9.40 -41.00
CA PHE A 5 16.83 -8.44 -40.19
C PHE A 5 15.57 -9.07 -39.58
N GLY A 6 14.86 -9.94 -40.31
CA GLY A 6 13.62 -10.55 -39.83
C GLY A 6 13.80 -11.45 -38.61
N THR A 7 14.92 -12.19 -38.54
CA THR A 7 15.24 -13.06 -37.41
C THR A 7 15.63 -12.28 -36.16
N GLU A 8 16.33 -11.16 -36.31
CA GLU A 8 16.70 -10.31 -35.17
C GLU A 8 15.46 -9.72 -34.50
N TRP A 9 14.54 -9.15 -35.29
CA TRP A 9 13.28 -8.60 -34.77
C TRP A 9 12.39 -9.65 -34.11
N LEU A 10 12.40 -10.90 -34.62
CA LEU A 10 11.67 -12.01 -33.99
C LEU A 10 12.25 -12.39 -32.63
N VAL A 11 13.57 -12.46 -32.49
CA VAL A 11 14.22 -12.77 -31.21
C VAL A 11 13.92 -11.69 -30.17
N TYR A 12 14.04 -10.41 -30.54
CA TYR A 12 13.69 -9.30 -29.66
C TYR A 12 12.20 -9.29 -29.30
N GLY A 13 11.32 -9.56 -30.28
CA GLY A 13 9.87 -9.62 -30.07
C GLY A 13 9.47 -10.72 -29.09
N VAL A 14 10.08 -11.91 -29.21
CA VAL A 14 9.82 -13.04 -28.30
C VAL A 14 10.28 -12.73 -26.87
N ILE A 15 11.46 -12.13 -26.70
CA ILE A 15 11.98 -11.77 -25.37
C ILE A 15 11.05 -10.74 -24.72
N VAL A 16 10.69 -9.67 -25.43
CA VAL A 16 9.77 -8.64 -24.92
C VAL A 16 8.40 -9.24 -24.59
N ALA A 17 7.82 -10.05 -25.49
CA ALA A 17 6.53 -10.69 -25.25
C ALA A 17 6.56 -11.64 -24.04
N SER A 18 7.66 -12.37 -23.84
CA SER A 18 7.83 -13.25 -22.67
C SER A 18 7.91 -12.46 -21.36
N VAL A 19 8.66 -11.35 -21.33
CA VAL A 19 8.78 -10.48 -20.16
C VAL A 19 7.43 -9.84 -19.83
N PHE A 20 6.73 -9.31 -20.84
CA PHE A 20 5.40 -8.73 -20.66
C PHE A 20 4.38 -9.78 -20.22
N GLY A 21 4.37 -10.96 -20.82
CA GLY A 21 3.49 -12.07 -20.44
C GLY A 21 3.67 -12.50 -18.99
N ILE A 22 4.92 -12.67 -18.55
CA ILE A 22 5.25 -13.00 -17.15
C ILE A 22 4.87 -11.85 -16.21
N TYR A 23 5.13 -10.60 -16.59
CA TYR A 23 4.78 -9.43 -15.79
C TYR A 23 3.28 -9.32 -15.56
N PHE A 24 2.46 -9.44 -16.60
CA PHE A 24 1.00 -9.40 -16.51
C PHE A 24 0.45 -10.59 -15.70
N ALA A 25 0.97 -11.81 -15.93
CA ALA A 25 0.55 -12.99 -15.17
C ALA A 25 0.87 -12.87 -13.67
N LYS A 26 2.05 -12.32 -13.33
CA LYS A 26 2.43 -12.05 -11.93
C LYS A 26 1.58 -10.94 -11.33
N LYS A 27 1.22 -9.92 -12.10
CA LYS A 27 0.32 -8.85 -11.65
C LYS A 27 -1.06 -9.39 -11.27
N ILE A 28 -1.68 -10.18 -12.15
CA ILE A 28 -3.01 -10.77 -11.89
C ILE A 28 -2.96 -11.72 -10.66
N ARG A 29 -1.89 -12.51 -10.51
CA ARG A 29 -1.71 -13.36 -9.32
C ARG A 29 -1.49 -12.57 -8.04
N ARG A 30 -0.74 -11.46 -8.10
CA ARG A 30 -0.50 -10.60 -6.93
C ARG A 30 -1.76 -9.86 -6.48
N GLU A 31 -2.59 -9.40 -7.41
CA GLU A 31 -3.88 -8.76 -7.10
C GLU A 31 -4.82 -9.69 -6.31
N LYS A 32 -4.87 -10.98 -6.69
CA LYS A 32 -5.68 -11.98 -5.99
C LYS A 32 -5.22 -12.22 -4.54
N ASN A 33 -3.90 -12.31 -4.31
CA ASN A 33 -3.34 -12.51 -2.98
C ASN A 33 -3.53 -11.30 -2.06
N SER A 34 -3.57 -10.08 -2.63
CA SER A 34 -3.79 -8.85 -1.85
C SER A 34 -5.24 -8.67 -1.40
N ARG A 35 -6.23 -9.21 -2.13
CA ARG A 35 -7.64 -9.19 -1.72
C ARG A 35 -7.90 -10.12 -0.55
N LEU A 36 -7.35 -11.34 -0.59
CA LEU A 36 -7.54 -12.34 0.48
C LEU A 36 -7.00 -11.85 1.83
N ARG A 37 -5.87 -11.15 1.84
CA ARG A 37 -5.28 -10.57 3.06
C ARG A 37 -6.12 -9.46 3.70
N LYS A 38 -6.98 -8.77 2.93
CA LYS A 38 -7.84 -7.71 3.50
C LYS A 38 -9.05 -8.27 4.25
N GLU A 39 -9.54 -9.44 3.86
CA GLU A 39 -10.69 -10.09 4.49
C GLU A 39 -10.31 -10.76 5.82
N GLU A 40 -9.10 -11.32 5.91
CA GLU A 40 -8.58 -11.91 7.16
C GLU A 40 -8.43 -10.85 8.28
N GLU A 41 -7.90 -9.66 7.95
CA GLU A 41 -7.66 -8.59 8.92
C GLU A 41 -8.96 -7.94 9.44
N PHE A 42 -10.01 -7.89 8.61
CA PHE A 42 -11.30 -7.33 9.03
C PHE A 42 -12.04 -8.25 10.04
N SER A 43 -11.77 -9.56 9.99
CA SER A 43 -12.40 -10.55 10.88
C SER A 43 -11.77 -10.64 12.27
N ALA A 44 -10.62 -9.99 12.49
CA ALA A 44 -9.89 -10.00 13.77
C ALA A 44 -10.49 -9.09 14.87
N GLY A 45 -11.62 -8.42 14.61
CA GLY A 45 -12.56 -7.99 15.65
C GLY A 45 -12.07 -6.97 16.68
N LEU A 46 -11.00 -6.20 16.41
CA LEU A 46 -10.50 -5.16 17.30
C LEU A 46 -11.26 -3.83 17.07
N ILE A 47 -12.55 -3.80 17.40
CA ILE A 47 -13.44 -2.65 17.13
C ILE A 47 -13.39 -1.57 18.24
N GLU A 48 -12.76 -1.83 19.38
CA GLU A 48 -12.60 -0.81 20.42
C GLU A 48 -11.15 -0.71 20.88
N PRO A 49 -10.48 0.44 20.68
CA PRO A 49 -9.46 0.86 21.62
C PRO A 49 -10.17 1.35 22.89
N PRO A 50 -10.02 0.64 24.02
CA PRO A 50 -10.51 1.10 25.30
C PRO A 50 -9.58 2.22 25.74
N SER A 51 -9.88 3.49 25.48
CA SER A 51 -9.05 4.50 26.12
C SER A 51 -9.68 5.88 26.30
N LEU A 52 -9.37 6.42 27.47
CA LEU A 52 -9.45 7.83 27.87
C LEU A 52 -8.48 8.68 27.03
N HIS A 53 -8.60 8.66 25.71
CA HIS A 53 -7.89 9.57 24.83
C HIS A 53 -8.52 10.96 24.94
N PRO A 54 -7.73 12.06 24.95
CA PRO A 54 -8.27 13.39 24.82
C PRO A 54 -9.00 13.52 23.48
N VAL A 55 -10.20 14.09 23.49
CA VAL A 55 -10.93 14.41 22.26
C VAL A 55 -10.23 15.58 21.59
N ILE A 56 -9.54 15.34 20.47
CA ILE A 56 -8.84 16.39 19.73
C ILE A 56 -9.82 17.11 18.81
N ASP A 57 -10.02 18.40 19.07
CA ASP A 57 -10.81 19.28 18.20
C ASP A 57 -9.89 19.81 17.08
N PRO A 58 -10.11 19.41 15.80
CA PRO A 58 -9.27 19.83 14.70
C PRO A 58 -9.38 21.33 14.43
N VAL A 59 -10.42 22.04 14.88
CA VAL A 59 -10.50 23.50 14.75
C VAL A 59 -9.53 24.18 15.72
N LYS A 60 -9.34 23.61 16.91
CA LYS A 60 -8.42 24.13 17.95
C LYS A 60 -6.99 23.63 17.82
N CYS A 61 -6.79 22.51 17.11
CA CYS A 61 -5.47 21.92 16.94
C CYS A 61 -4.55 22.81 16.08
N LEU A 62 -3.41 23.21 16.67
CA LEU A 62 -2.38 24.04 16.03
C LEU A 62 -1.34 23.21 15.23
N GLY A 63 -1.44 21.88 15.25
CA GLY A 63 -0.53 21.01 14.49
C GLY A 63 0.87 20.82 15.05
N CYS A 64 1.10 21.14 16.34
CA CYS A 64 2.43 21.02 16.97
C CYS A 64 2.88 19.58 17.27
N ALA A 65 2.03 18.58 17.08
CA ALA A 65 2.29 17.17 17.36
C ALA A 65 2.78 16.85 18.79
N SER A 66 2.58 17.76 19.75
CA SER A 66 3.01 17.57 21.14
C SER A 66 2.25 16.45 21.84
N CYS A 67 0.96 16.27 21.55
CA CYS A 67 0.16 15.17 22.09
C CYS A 67 0.59 13.81 21.54
N VAL A 68 0.99 13.74 20.26
CA VAL A 68 1.50 12.52 19.62
C VAL A 68 2.82 12.08 20.25
N THR A 69 3.73 13.03 20.50
CA THR A 69 5.02 12.75 21.14
C THR A 69 4.92 12.45 22.63
N ALA A 70 3.97 13.10 23.33
CA ALA A 70 3.71 12.87 24.75
C ALA A 70 2.96 11.55 25.03
N CYS A 71 2.35 10.92 24.01
CA CYS A 71 1.57 9.70 24.18
C CYS A 71 2.47 8.54 24.65
N PRO A 72 2.28 8.02 25.87
CA PRO A 72 3.13 6.95 26.42
C PRO A 72 2.92 5.61 25.71
N GLU A 73 1.72 5.40 25.16
CA GLU A 73 1.31 4.15 24.51
C GLU A 73 1.85 4.02 23.08
N LYS A 74 2.35 5.12 22.48
CA LYS A 74 3.02 5.22 21.17
C LYS A 74 2.29 4.50 20.01
N GLY A 75 1.78 5.28 19.06
CA GLY A 75 1.18 4.76 17.82
C GLY A 75 -0.34 4.67 17.84
N ILE A 76 -0.99 5.18 18.90
CA ILE A 76 -2.45 5.30 18.99
C ILE A 76 -2.94 6.68 18.53
N LEU A 77 -2.16 7.74 18.78
CA LEU A 77 -2.39 9.07 18.22
C LEU A 77 -1.48 9.32 17.02
N GLY A 78 -2.01 9.98 16.00
CA GLY A 78 -1.30 10.30 14.77
C GLY A 78 -1.78 11.60 14.14
N ILE A 79 -0.94 12.21 13.32
CA ILE A 79 -1.26 13.47 12.62
C ILE A 79 -1.99 13.16 11.31
N ILE A 80 -3.19 13.71 11.13
CA ILE A 80 -3.99 13.66 9.90
C ILE A 80 -4.22 15.11 9.43
N ASN A 81 -3.89 15.42 8.17
CA ASN A 81 -4.00 16.78 7.61
C ASN A 81 -3.26 17.86 8.43
N GLY A 82 -2.11 17.52 9.01
CA GLY A 82 -1.32 18.45 9.83
C GLY A 82 -1.87 18.69 11.24
N LYS A 83 -2.89 17.94 11.66
CA LYS A 83 -3.51 18.03 12.99
C LYS A 83 -3.55 16.66 13.65
N ALA A 84 -3.29 16.60 14.96
CA ALA A 84 -3.50 15.39 15.75
C ALA A 84 -4.98 15.11 15.97
#